data_AF-A0A416VTB9-F1
#
_entry.id   AF-A0A416VTB9-F1
#
_cell.length_a   1.000
_cell.length_b   1.000
_cell.length_c   1.000
_cell.angle_alpha   90.00
_cell.angle_beta   90.00
_cell.angle_gamma   90.00
#
_symmetry.space_group_name_H-M   'P 1'
#
loop_
_entity.id
_entity.type
_entity.pdbx_description
1 polymer ?
#
loop_
_entity_poly.entity_id
_entity_poly.type
_entity_poly.pdbx_seq_one_letter_code
_entity_poly.pdbx_strand_id
1 'polypeptide(L)'
;MANYATNIFYASTENQNDLNKIEAFLDDNFSCYANKYGNSVDAEFPSRWEYPEKEMDQLVASLEAKDKVYIKILTYEFENEYVSFRIFSQGKWEIKI
;
A
#
# COMPACT_ATOMS: atom_id res chain seq x y z
N MET A 1 2.17 -21.34 13.42
CA MET A 1 2.97 -20.43 12.57
C MET A 1 2.08 -19.29 12.15
N ALA A 2 2.62 -18.08 11.96
CA ALA A 2 1.84 -17.01 11.36
C ALA A 2 1.90 -17.14 9.84
N ASN A 3 0.76 -17.22 9.16
CA ASN A 3 0.75 -17.16 7.71
C ASN A 3 0.98 -15.71 7.28
N TYR A 4 1.76 -15.53 6.23
CA TYR A 4 2.02 -14.21 5.66
C TYR A 4 1.21 -14.05 4.39
N ALA A 5 0.49 -12.94 4.30
CA ALA A 5 -0.11 -12.52 3.05
C ALA A 5 0.90 -11.70 2.24
N THR A 6 0.83 -11.82 0.92
CA THR A 6 1.64 -11.03 -0.01
C THR A 6 0.83 -9.84 -0.49
N ASN A 7 1.42 -8.64 -0.41
CA ASN A 7 0.81 -7.40 -0.88
C ASN A 7 1.53 -6.92 -2.13
N ILE A 8 0.82 -6.82 -3.25
CA ILE A 8 1.28 -6.16 -4.47
C ILE A 8 0.75 -4.74 -4.46
N PHE A 9 1.64 -3.77 -4.26
CA PHE A 9 1.32 -2.38 -4.03
C PHE A 9 1.72 -1.49 -5.20
N TYR A 10 0.89 -0.51 -5.50
CA TYR A 10 1.22 0.59 -6.41
C TYR A 10 0.62 1.89 -5.89
N ALA A 11 1.40 2.96 -5.93
CA ALA A 11 0.95 4.32 -5.69
C ALA A 11 1.42 5.28 -6.77
N SER A 12 0.63 6.33 -7.01
CA SER A 12 1.00 7.45 -7.87
C SER A 12 0.45 8.78 -7.36
N THR A 13 1.25 9.84 -7.48
CA THR A 13 0.84 11.21 -7.14
C THR A 13 1.77 12.22 -7.81
N GLU A 14 1.25 13.39 -8.16
CA GLU A 14 2.08 14.52 -8.61
C GLU A 14 2.80 15.21 -7.44
N ASN A 15 2.35 15.01 -6.20
CA ASN A 15 3.01 15.55 -5.01
C ASN A 15 4.25 14.72 -4.67
N GLN A 16 5.42 15.22 -5.03
CA GLN A 16 6.70 14.54 -4.78
C GLN A 16 7.00 14.31 -3.30
N ASN A 17 6.53 15.18 -2.39
CA ASN A 17 6.72 14.97 -0.95
C ASN A 17 5.92 13.76 -0.47
N ASP A 18 4.68 13.63 -0.90
CA ASP A 18 3.85 12.47 -0.58
C ASP A 18 4.40 11.20 -1.22
N LEU A 19 4.93 11.29 -2.44
CA LEU A 19 5.59 10.17 -3.10
C LEU A 19 6.81 9.66 -2.30
N ASN A 20 7.65 10.58 -1.83
CA ASN A 20 8.80 10.25 -0.96
C ASN A 20 8.36 9.66 0.38
N LYS A 21 7.28 10.17 0.97
CA LYS A 21 6.70 9.61 2.21
C LYS A 21 6.20 8.19 2.00
N ILE A 22 5.55 7.90 0.87
CA ILE A 22 5.08 6.56 0.53
C ILE A 22 6.27 5.59 0.40
N GLU A 23 7.29 5.95 -0.37
CA GLU A 23 8.51 5.16 -0.54
C GLU A 23 9.17 4.85 0.82
N ALA A 24 9.46 5.90 1.61
CA ALA A 24 10.10 5.75 2.92
C ALA A 24 9.25 4.94 3.91
N PHE A 25 7.93 5.15 3.93
CA PHE A 25 7.03 4.40 4.81
C PHE A 25 7.07 2.90 4.51
N LEU A 26 7.08 2.51 3.24
CA LEU A 26 7.12 1.10 2.85
C LEU A 26 8.43 0.45 3.31
N ASP A 27 9.57 1.09 3.06
CA ASP A 27 10.89 0.60 3.46
C ASP A 27 11.06 0.54 5.00
N ASP A 28 10.47 1.49 5.74
CA ASP A 28 10.57 1.55 7.21
C ASP A 28 9.67 0.54 7.92
N ASN A 29 8.51 0.20 7.35
CA ASN A 29 7.49 -0.61 8.02
C ASN A 29 7.43 -2.06 7.53
N PHE A 30 7.93 -2.35 6.33
CA PHE A 30 7.86 -3.69 5.75
C PHE A 30 9.22 -4.16 5.26
N SER A 31 9.38 -5.50 5.21
CA SER A 31 10.55 -6.12 4.61
C SER A 31 10.40 -6.13 3.08
N CYS A 32 10.59 -4.98 2.44
CA CYS A 32 10.49 -4.82 0.99
C CYS A 32 11.56 -3.90 0.41
N TYR A 33 11.53 -3.76 -0.91
CA TYR A 33 12.23 -2.72 -1.64
C TYR A 33 11.20 -1.94 -2.45
N ALA A 34 10.96 -0.68 -2.08
CA ALA A 34 10.10 0.20 -2.84
C ALA A 34 10.82 0.72 -4.10
N ASN A 35 10.24 0.48 -5.27
CA ASN A 35 10.74 1.01 -6.54
C ASN A 35 10.03 2.32 -6.85
N LYS A 36 10.75 3.44 -6.78
CA LYS A 36 10.25 4.72 -7.25
C LYS A 36 10.68 5.03 -8.68
N TYR A 37 9.73 5.37 -9.53
CA TYR A 37 9.98 5.89 -10.88
C TYR A 37 8.98 6.97 -11.24
N GLY A 38 9.49 8.11 -11.73
CA GLY A 38 8.65 9.27 -12.10
C GLY A 38 7.76 9.71 -10.93
N ASN A 39 6.45 9.60 -11.13
CA ASN A 39 5.41 9.99 -10.18
C ASN A 39 4.75 8.79 -9.48
N SER A 40 5.44 7.64 -9.43
CA SER A 40 4.90 6.40 -8.86
C SER A 40 5.91 5.60 -8.06
N VAL A 41 5.36 4.80 -7.15
CA VAL A 41 6.07 3.82 -6.32
C VAL A 41 5.34 2.48 -6.46
N ASP A 42 6.08 1.41 -6.73
CA ASP A 42 5.59 0.03 -6.56
C ASP A 42 6.41 -0.72 -5.51
N ALA A 43 5.78 -1.70 -4.87
CA ALA A 43 6.44 -2.58 -3.94
C ALA A 43 5.69 -3.92 -3.84
N GLU A 44 6.43 -4.96 -3.46
CA GLU A 44 5.85 -6.21 -2.97
C GLU A 44 6.32 -6.43 -1.53
N PHE A 45 5.39 -6.67 -0.61
CA PHE A 45 5.74 -6.80 0.81
C PHE A 45 4.83 -7.76 1.60
N PRO A 46 5.37 -8.40 2.67
CA PRO A 46 4.58 -9.30 3.49
C PRO A 46 3.74 -8.55 4.54
N SER A 47 2.58 -9.08 4.88
CA SER A 47 1.78 -8.72 6.05
C SER A 47 1.36 -9.97 6.82
N ARG A 48 1.00 -9.83 8.10
CA ARG A 48 0.51 -10.97 8.89
C ARG A 48 -0.95 -11.25 8.53
N TRP A 49 -1.22 -12.45 8.03
CA TRP A 49 -2.54 -13.02 7.72
C TRP A 49 -3.36 -12.32 6.63
N GLU A 50 -3.49 -11.00 6.67
CA GLU A 50 -4.46 -10.25 5.87
C GLU A 50 -3.91 -8.89 5.43
N TYR A 51 -4.77 -8.06 4.82
CA TYR A 51 -4.43 -6.70 4.41
C TYR A 51 -3.98 -5.87 5.63
N PRO A 52 -2.83 -5.17 5.57
CA PRO A 52 -2.29 -4.41 6.69
C PRO A 52 -3.03 -3.07 6.88
N GLU A 53 -4.28 -3.14 7.33
CA GLU A 53 -5.19 -1.99 7.42
C GLU A 53 -4.64 -0.86 8.28
N LYS A 54 -4.07 -1.21 9.45
CA LYS A 54 -3.52 -0.23 10.39
C LYS A 54 -2.37 0.55 9.77
N GLU A 55 -1.42 -0.12 9.14
CA GLU A 55 -0.26 0.50 8.51
C GLU A 55 -0.69 1.34 7.30
N MET A 56 -1.65 0.87 6.50
CA MET A 56 -2.14 1.62 5.34
C MET A 56 -2.94 2.87 5.74
N ASP A 57 -3.70 2.81 6.83
CA ASP A 57 -4.39 3.98 7.39
C ASP A 57 -3.39 5.01 7.94
N GLN A 58 -2.32 4.55 8.59
CA GLN A 58 -1.22 5.41 9.04
C GLN A 58 -0.51 6.08 7.87
N LEU A 59 -0.22 5.34 6.81
CA LEU A 59 0.36 5.86 5.59
C LEU A 59 -0.51 6.98 5.02
N VAL A 60 -1.80 6.70 4.74
CA VAL A 60 -2.73 7.67 4.15
C VAL A 60 -2.91 8.91 5.04
N ALA A 61 -2.96 8.74 6.35
CA ALA A 61 -3.09 9.85 7.29
C ALA A 61 -1.88 10.81 7.29
N SER A 62 -0.70 10.32 6.89
CA SER A 62 0.54 11.10 6.82
C SER A 62 0.69 11.96 5.54
N LEU A 63 -0.15 11.72 4.53
CA LEU A 63 -0.07 12.38 3.23
C LEU A 63 -0.74 13.76 3.24
N GLU A 64 -0.12 14.73 2.57
CA GLU A 64 -0.57 16.12 2.49
C GLU A 64 -1.72 16.28 1.47
N ALA A 65 -1.55 15.74 0.27
CA ALA A 65 -2.49 15.84 -0.84
C ALA A 65 -3.21 14.51 -1.08
N LYS A 66 -3.80 13.93 -0.03
CA LYS A 66 -4.46 12.61 -0.06
C LYS A 66 -5.56 12.48 -1.12
N ASP A 67 -6.22 13.58 -1.48
CA ASP A 67 -7.23 13.61 -2.54
C ASP A 67 -6.63 13.45 -3.95
N LYS A 68 -5.34 13.73 -4.11
CA LYS A 68 -4.59 13.59 -5.37
C LYS A 68 -3.75 12.31 -5.45
N VAL A 69 -3.72 11.52 -4.37
CA VAL A 69 -2.99 10.25 -4.32
C VAL A 69 -3.89 9.14 -4.83
N TYR A 70 -3.33 8.29 -5.69
CA TYR A 70 -3.93 7.04 -6.12
C TYR A 70 -3.10 5.89 -5.59
N ILE A 71 -3.70 4.98 -4.81
CA ILE A 71 -3.06 3.75 -4.33
C ILE A 71 -3.94 2.57 -4.75
N LYS A 72 -3.33 1.46 -5.15
CA LYS A 72 -4.01 0.17 -5.27
C LYS A 72 -3.14 -0.90 -4.63
N ILE A 73 -3.79 -1.86 -3.99
CA ILE A 73 -3.12 -2.94 -3.29
C ILE A 73 -3.93 -4.23 -3.42
N LEU A 74 -3.29 -5.25 -3.97
CA LEU A 74 -3.80 -6.62 -4.00
C LEU A 74 -3.09 -7.40 -2.90
N THR A 75 -3.85 -7.86 -1.91
CA THR A 75 -3.36 -8.75 -0.87
C THR A 75 -3.90 -10.15 -1.12
N TYR A 76 -3.05 -11.16 -1.05
CA TYR A 76 -3.48 -12.56 -1.15
C TYR A 76 -2.71 -13.47 -0.19
N GLU A 77 -3.38 -14.52 0.27
CA GLU A 77 -2.80 -15.60 1.10
C GLU A 77 -3.44 -16.93 0.67
N PHE A 78 -2.62 -17.88 0.23
CA PHE A 78 -3.14 -19.10 -0.42
C PHE A 78 -3.70 -20.14 0.54
N GLU A 79 -3.15 -20.29 1.75
CA GLU A 79 -3.57 -21.36 2.67
C GLU A 79 -4.99 -21.16 3.20
N ASN A 80 -5.39 -19.91 3.47
CA ASN A 80 -6.74 -19.56 3.89
C ASN A 80 -7.63 -19.01 2.76
N GLU A 81 -7.18 -19.13 1.50
CA GLU A 81 -7.89 -18.66 0.31
C GLU A 81 -8.31 -17.17 0.42
N TYR A 82 -7.50 -16.36 1.09
CA TYR A 82 -7.78 -14.95 1.33
C TYR A 82 -7.32 -14.11 0.14
N VAL A 83 -8.19 -13.19 -0.30
CA VAL A 83 -7.88 -12.15 -1.27
C VAL A 83 -8.58 -10.85 -0.88
N SER A 84 -7.88 -9.73 -1.04
CA SER A 84 -8.44 -8.40 -0.88
C SER A 84 -7.84 -7.48 -1.94
N PHE A 85 -8.68 -6.78 -2.69
CA PHE A 85 -8.22 -5.74 -3.61
C PHE A 85 -8.82 -4.39 -3.22
N ARG A 86 -7.95 -3.44 -2.85
CA ARG A 86 -8.38 -2.11 -2.37
C ARG A 86 -7.76 -1.02 -3.22
N ILE A 87 -8.53 0.04 -3.45
CA ILE A 87 -8.10 1.24 -4.17
C ILE A 87 -8.35 2.45 -3.28
N PHE A 88 -7.31 3.24 -3.02
CA PHE A 88 -7.43 4.57 -2.44
C PHE A 88 -7.42 5.60 -3.57
N SER A 89 -8.46 6.41 -3.65
CA SER A 89 -8.48 7.56 -4.56
C SER A 89 -9.43 8.62 -4.03
N GLN A 90 -9.17 9.89 -4.34
CA GLN A 90 -10.01 11.01 -3.90
C GLN A 90 -10.22 11.03 -2.38
N GLY A 91 -9.20 10.62 -1.61
CA GLY A 91 -9.23 10.62 -0.16
C GLY A 91 -10.04 9.48 0.48
N LYS A 92 -10.42 8.43 -0.27
CA LYS A 92 -11.25 7.32 0.23
C LYS A 92 -10.75 5.96 -0.25
N TRP A 93 -10.88 4.96 0.61
CA TRP A 93 -10.72 3.55 0.25
C TRP A 93 -11.99 2.98 -0.39
N GLU A 94 -11.82 2.23 -1.45
CA GLU A 94 -12.83 1.38 -2.08
C GLU A 94 -12.33 -0.07 -2.08
N ILE A 95 -13.14 -0.99 -1.55
CA ILE A 95 -12.86 -2.43 -1.53
C ILE A 95 -13.55 -3.06 -2.74
N LYS A 96 -12.78 -3.78 -3.57
CA LYS A 96 -13.25 -4.37 -4.84
C LYS A 96 -13.57 -5.85 -4.74
N ILE A 97 -12.77 -6.60 -3.99
CA ILE A 97 -12.98 -8.00 -3.59
C ILE A 97 -12.36 -8.19 -2.20
#